data_AF-A0A7C8EXD5-F1
#
_entry.id   AF-A0A7C8EXD5-F1
#
_cell.length_a   1.000
_cell.length_b   1.000
_cell.length_c   1.000
_cell.angle_alpha   90.00
_cell.angle_beta   90.00
_cell.angle_gamma   90.00
#
_symmetry.space_group_name_H-M   'P 1'
#
loop_
_entity.id
_entity.type
_entity.pdbx_description
1 polymer ?
#
loop_
_entity_poly.entity_id
_entity_poly.type
_entity_poly.pdbx_seq_one_letter_code
_entity_poly.pdbx_strand_id
1 'polypeptide(L)'
;MDCPEVRDEFSALLDGELDLARRSAVEAHLAKCSDCLRELDRLKRVDRVYRELPKQAAPAGFEHRVRASLRSSRLRLRPVGLRRRAVWPLAAAAAMFLLL
;
A
#
# COMPACT_ATOMS: atom_id res chain seq x y z
N MET A 1 -13.14 -10.45 -11.37
CA MET A 1 -12.36 -9.25 -11.68
C MET A 1 -12.38 -9.03 -13.18
N ASP A 2 -12.59 -7.79 -13.59
CA ASP A 2 -12.52 -7.36 -14.98
C ASP A 2 -11.11 -6.87 -15.37
N CYS A 3 -10.93 -6.42 -16.62
CA CYS A 3 -9.61 -6.01 -17.10
C CYS A 3 -9.04 -4.77 -16.39
N PRO A 4 -9.83 -3.69 -16.15
CA PRO A 4 -9.36 -2.55 -15.35
C PRO A 4 -8.90 -2.95 -13.95
N GLU A 5 -9.71 -3.70 -13.20
CA GLU A 5 -9.38 -4.12 -11.84
C GLU A 5 -8.07 -4.94 -11.80
N VAL A 6 -7.88 -5.86 -12.77
CA VAL A 6 -6.67 -6.69 -12.82
C VAL A 6 -5.43 -5.88 -13.19
N ARG A 7 -5.57 -4.87 -14.05
CA ARG A 7 -4.44 -4.01 -14.44
C ARG A 7 -3.97 -3.14 -13.28
N ASP A 8 -4.88 -2.67 -12.43
CA ASP A 8 -4.54 -1.90 -11.23
C ASP A 8 -3.71 -2.73 -10.23
N GLU A 9 -3.90 -4.06 -10.21
CA GLU A 9 -3.16 -4.98 -9.34
C GLU A 9 -1.77 -5.37 -9.88
N PHE A 10 -1.39 -4.97 -11.10
CA PHE A 10 -0.12 -5.39 -11.72
C PHE A 10 1.12 -4.91 -10.96
N SER A 11 1.14 -3.69 -10.44
CA SER A 11 2.29 -3.21 -9.65
C SER A 11 2.45 -4.06 -8.39
N ALA A 12 1.37 -4.19 -7.61
CA ALA A 12 1.38 -5.00 -6.38
C ALA A 12 1.71 -6.48 -6.66
N LEU A 13 1.30 -7.02 -7.81
CA LEU A 13 1.70 -8.37 -8.24
C LEU A 13 3.21 -8.47 -8.47
N LEU A 14 3.83 -7.50 -9.17
CA LEU A 14 5.27 -7.47 -9.45
C LEU A 14 6.11 -7.21 -8.21
N ASP A 15 5.59 -6.42 -7.27
CA ASP A 15 6.23 -6.10 -5.99
C ASP A 15 6.04 -7.21 -4.94
N GLY A 16 5.14 -8.17 -5.19
CA GLY A 16 4.85 -9.28 -4.27
C GLY A 16 3.96 -8.90 -3.09
N GLU A 17 3.14 -7.85 -3.24
CA GLU A 17 2.31 -7.26 -2.18
C GLU A 17 0.85 -7.76 -2.18
N LEU A 18 0.48 -8.62 -3.13
CA LEU A 18 -0.84 -9.25 -3.14
C LEU A 18 -0.94 -10.33 -2.06
N ASP A 19 -2.05 -10.32 -1.33
CA ASP A 19 -2.44 -11.49 -0.55
C ASP A 19 -2.88 -12.65 -1.45
N LEU A 20 -3.04 -13.83 -0.85
CA LEU A 20 -3.37 -15.06 -1.57
C LEU A 20 -4.68 -14.97 -2.36
N ALA A 21 -5.69 -14.27 -1.83
CA ALA A 21 -7.00 -14.16 -2.46
C ALA A 21 -6.94 -13.27 -3.70
N ARG A 22 -6.35 -12.08 -3.57
CA ARG A 22 -6.14 -11.16 -4.69
C ARG A 22 -5.25 -11.76 -5.76
N ARG A 23 -4.15 -12.41 -5.38
CA ARG A 23 -3.26 -13.10 -6.31
C ARG A 23 -4.00 -14.18 -7.10
N SER A 24 -4.77 -15.02 -6.44
CA SER A 24 -5.55 -16.08 -7.10
C SER A 24 -6.57 -15.50 -8.09
N ALA A 25 -7.22 -14.39 -7.73
CA ALA A 25 -8.19 -13.73 -8.60
C ALA A 25 -7.54 -13.13 -9.86
N VAL A 26 -6.37 -12.50 -9.72
CA VAL A 26 -5.56 -12.00 -10.85
C VAL A 26 -5.10 -13.15 -11.74
N GLU A 27 -4.54 -14.22 -11.16
CA GLU A 27 -4.09 -15.40 -11.91
C GLU A 27 -5.23 -16.07 -12.69
N ALA A 28 -6.42 -16.18 -12.08
CA ALA A 28 -7.61 -16.73 -12.74
C ALA A 28 -8.07 -15.89 -13.95
N HIS A 29 -7.93 -14.56 -13.88
CA HIS A 29 -8.22 -13.68 -15.01
C HIS A 29 -7.15 -13.81 -16.11
N LEU A 30 -5.87 -13.80 -15.74
CA LEU A 30 -4.75 -13.93 -16.69
C LEU A 30 -4.78 -15.25 -17.47
N ALA A 31 -5.29 -16.32 -16.87
CA ALA A 31 -5.50 -17.60 -17.53
C ALA A 31 -6.50 -17.55 -18.70
N LYS A 32 -7.36 -16.52 -18.75
CA LYS A 32 -8.46 -16.40 -19.71
C LYS A 32 -8.37 -15.15 -20.61
N CYS A 33 -7.57 -14.15 -20.21
CA CYS A 33 -7.46 -12.87 -20.92
C CYS A 33 -6.07 -12.66 -21.50
N SER A 34 -5.93 -12.93 -22.80
CA SER A 34 -4.66 -12.76 -23.52
C SER A 34 -4.18 -11.30 -23.55
N ASP A 35 -5.09 -10.33 -23.52
CA ASP A 35 -4.75 -8.90 -23.55
C ASP A 35 -4.07 -8.46 -22.26
N CYS A 36 -4.62 -8.87 -21.11
CA CYS A 36 -4.03 -8.61 -19.80
C CYS A 36 -2.70 -9.36 -19.63
N LEU A 37 -2.58 -10.58 -20.17
CA LEU A 37 -1.31 -11.32 -20.17
C LEU A 37 -0.22 -10.57 -20.95
N ARG A 38 -0.54 -10.08 -22.16
CA ARG A 38 0.41 -9.30 -22.98
C ARG A 38 0.84 -8.00 -22.29
N GLU A 39 -0.09 -7.34 -21.61
CA GLU A 39 0.20 -6.11 -20.88
C GLU A 39 1.12 -6.38 -19.68
N LEU A 40 0.81 -7.39 -18.87
CA LEU A 40 1.68 -7.80 -17.76
C LEU A 40 3.08 -8.17 -18.25
N ASP A 41 3.20 -8.86 -19.38
CA ASP A 41 4.50 -9.19 -19.97
C ASP A 41 5.28 -7.96 -20.44
N ARG A 42 4.62 -6.88 -20.89
CA ARG A 42 5.29 -5.60 -21.17
C ARG A 42 5.89 -5.01 -19.90
N LEU A 43 5.13 -4.98 -18.81
CA LEU A 43 5.61 -4.48 -17.52
C LEU A 43 6.78 -5.31 -16.98
N LYS A 44 6.70 -6.64 -17.05
CA LYS A 44 7.80 -7.54 -16.66
C LYS A 44 9.10 -7.28 -17.43
N ARG A 45 9.02 -6.90 -18.70
CA ARG A 45 10.23 -6.55 -19.48
C ARG A 45 10.87 -5.27 -18.96
N VAL A 46 10.07 -4.25 -18.63
CA VAL A 46 10.56 -3.00 -18.04
C VAL A 46 11.19 -3.26 -16.67
N ASP A 47 10.49 -3.99 -15.79
CA ASP A 47 10.99 -4.37 -14.47
C ASP A 47 12.34 -5.10 -14.55
N ARG A 48 12.49 -6.03 -15.50
CA ARG A 48 13.75 -6.75 -15.72
C ARG A 48 14.91 -5.82 -16.07
N VAL A 49 14.70 -4.85 -16.97
CA VAL A 49 15.72 -3.88 -17.35
C VAL A 49 16.20 -3.10 -16.13
N TYR A 50 15.30 -2.68 -15.24
CA TYR A 50 15.67 -1.99 -14.00
C TYR A 50 16.44 -2.89 -13.03
N ARG A 51 16.07 -4.16 -12.91
CA ARG A 51 16.77 -5.13 -12.02
C ARG A 51 18.19 -5.46 -12.49
N GLU A 52 18.45 -5.36 -13.79
CA GLU A 52 19.76 -5.58 -14.39
C GLU A 52 20.71 -4.38 -14.24
N LEU A 53 20.21 -3.21 -13.83
CA LEU A 53 21.06 -2.04 -13.61
C LEU A 53 22.10 -2.28 -12.52
N PRO A 54 23.33 -1.76 -12.67
CA PRO A 54 24.35 -1.84 -11.63
C PRO A 54 23.86 -1.20 -10.32
N LYS A 55 23.92 -1.97 -9.24
CA LYS A 55 23.62 -1.46 -7.90
C LYS A 55 24.63 -0.38 -7.54
N GLN A 56 24.13 0.81 -7.21
CA GLN A 56 24.97 1.90 -6.72
C GLN A 56 25.29 1.67 -5.24
N ALA A 57 26.57 1.76 -4.89
CA ALA A 57 26.98 1.71 -3.49
C ALA A 57 26.48 2.97 -2.77
N ALA A 58 25.89 2.79 -1.59
CA ALA A 58 25.56 3.91 -0.74
C ALA A 58 26.85 4.63 -0.28
N PRO A 59 26.84 5.97 -0.11
CA PRO A 59 27.98 6.70 0.43
C PRO A 59 28.42 6.14 1.79
N ALA A 60 29.72 6.22 2.08
CA ALA A 60 30.27 5.78 3.36
C ALA A 60 29.49 6.41 4.54
N GLY A 61 29.15 5.58 5.54
CA GLY A 61 28.40 6.01 6.72
C GLY A 61 26.90 6.32 6.49
N PHE A 62 26.36 6.14 5.28
CA PHE A 62 24.94 6.33 5.00
C PHE A 62 24.05 5.50 5.93
N GLU A 63 24.34 4.20 6.04
CA GLU A 63 23.58 3.29 6.91
C GLU A 63 23.57 3.75 8.37
N HIS A 64 24.72 4.15 8.90
CA HIS A 64 24.82 4.67 10.27
C HIS A 64 23.95 5.92 10.47
N ARG A 65 24.01 6.89 9.54
CA ARG A 65 23.19 8.11 9.60
C ARG A 65 21.69 7.80 9.55
N VAL A 66 21.26 6.87 8.68
CA VAL A 66 19.87 6.42 8.60
C VAL A 66 19.44 5.79 9.93
N ARG A 67 20.23 4.86 10.49
CA ARG A 67 19.92 4.23 11.78
C ARG A 67 19.87 5.24 12.92
N ALA A 68 20.79 6.20 12.98
CA ALA A 68 20.79 7.27 13.97
C ALA A 68 19.54 8.15 13.86
N SER A 69 19.14 8.52 12.63
CA SER A 69 17.93 9.28 12.37
C SER A 69 16.67 8.51 12.84
N LEU A 70 16.54 7.23 12.49
CA LEU A 70 15.42 6.39 12.94
C LEU A 70 15.33 6.27 14.47
N ARG A 71 16.47 6.21 15.18
CA ARG A 71 16.50 6.19 16.65
C ARG A 71 16.08 7.53 17.27
N SER A 72 16.47 8.65 16.65
CA SER A 72 16.09 10.00 17.11
C SER A 72 14.61 10.30 16.82
N SER A 73 14.10 9.75 15.72
CA SER A 73 12.69 9.78 15.34
C SER A 73 11.95 8.69 16.11
N ARG A 74 11.67 8.92 17.40
CA ARG A 74 10.53 8.23 18.03
C ARG A 74 9.32 8.57 17.17
N LEU A 75 8.90 7.65 16.31
CA LEU A 75 7.74 7.81 15.44
C LEU A 75 6.58 8.24 16.34
N ARG A 76 6.27 9.53 16.35
CA ARG A 76 5.09 10.04 17.02
C ARG A 76 3.93 9.61 16.15
N LEU A 77 3.51 8.36 16.31
CA LEU A 77 2.23 7.89 15.80
C LEU A 77 1.19 8.84 16.40
N ARG A 78 0.71 9.81 15.61
CA ARG A 78 -0.44 10.62 16.01
C ARG A 78 -1.63 9.66 16.00
N PRO A 79 -2.30 9.43 17.14
CA PRO A 79 -3.51 8.61 17.12
C PRO A 79 -4.59 9.36 16.34
N VAL A 80 -4.73 9.01 15.05
CA VAL A 80 -5.80 9.47 14.16
C VAL A 80 -7.07 8.72 14.55
N GLY A 81 -7.75 9.16 15.61
CA GLY A 81 -9.03 8.53 16.00
C GLY A 81 -9.59 8.89 17.36
N LEU A 82 -8.78 9.37 18.31
CA LEU A 82 -9.26 9.59 19.69
C LEU A 82 -10.09 10.87 19.84
N ARG A 83 -9.81 11.91 19.04
CA ARG A 83 -10.45 13.23 19.19
C ARG A 83 -11.90 13.29 18.68
N ARG A 84 -12.31 12.39 17.77
CA ARG A 84 -13.71 12.33 17.28
C ARG A 84 -14.64 11.52 18.19
N ARG A 85 -14.12 10.55 18.96
CA ARG A 85 -14.92 9.67 19.83
C ARG A 85 -15.32 10.32 21.17
N ALA A 86 -14.60 11.35 21.62
CA ALA A 86 -14.85 11.97 22.93
C ALA A 86 -15.96 13.04 22.95
N VAL A 87 -16.47 13.48 21.79
CA VAL A 87 -17.37 14.65 21.72
C VAL A 87 -18.86 14.30 21.54
N TRP A 88 -19.19 13.07 21.14
CA TRP A 88 -20.58 12.65 20.94
C TRP A 88 -21.38 12.29 22.20
N PRO A 89 -20.82 11.75 23.30
CA PRO A 89 -21.66 11.37 24.44
C PRO A 89 -22.21 12.58 25.22
N LEU A 90 -21.60 13.77 25.12
CA LEU A 90 -22.09 14.99 25.77
C LEU A 90 -23.17 15.72 24.96
N ALA A 91 -23.18 15.58 23.64
CA ALA A 91 -24.19 16.22 22.79
C ALA A 91 -25.57 15.53 22.88
N ALA A 92 -25.61 14.22 23.16
CA ALA A 92 -26.86 13.47 23.28
C ALA A 92 -27.61 13.73 24.60
N ALA A 93 -26.91 14.06 25.70
CA ALA A 93 -27.53 14.33 26.99
C ALA A 93 -28.31 15.67 27.01
N ALA A 94 -27.87 16.67 26.24
CA ALA A 94 -28.55 17.97 26.16
C ALA A 94 -29.86 17.92 25.36
N ALA A 95 -29.99 17.00 24.39
CA ALA A 95 -31.19 16.85 23.58
C ALA A 95 -32.36 16.20 24.34
N MET A 96 -32.08 15.38 25.37
CA MET A 96 -33.12 14.76 26.20
C MET A 96 -33.78 15.73 27.17
N PHE A 97 -33.11 16.84 27.52
CA PHE A 97 -33.65 17.83 28.47
C PHE A 97 -34.53 18.90 27.82
N LEU A 98 -34.56 18.97 26.49
CA LEU A 98 -35.39 19.92 25.73
C LEU A 98 -36.75 19.33 25.31
N LEU A 99 -37.07 18.11 25.72
CA LEU A 99 -38.30 17.38 25.38
C LEU A 99 -39.13 16.96 26.61
N LEU A 100 -38.91 17.58 27.77
CA LEU A 100 -39.70 17.44 29.00
C LEU A 100 -40.22 18.80 29.45
#